data_AF-A0A453HZ17-F1
#
_entry.id   AF-A0A453HZ17-F1
#
_cell.length_a   1.000
_cell.length_b   1.000
_cell.length_c   1.000
_cell.angle_alpha   90.00
_cell.angle_beta   90.00
_cell.angle_gamma   90.00
#
_symmetry.space_group_name_H-M   'P 1'
#
loop_
_entity.id
_entity.type
_entity.pdbx_description
1 polymer ?
#
loop_
_entity_poly.entity_id
_entity_poly.type
_entity_poly.pdbx_seq_one_letter_code
_entity_poly.pdbx_strand_id
1 'polypeptide(L)'
;MTHKHCSEALDKSLRDMLRFTNEVAEHRPFGGMTVVLGGDFRQILPVIPKGKREHIISASIKRSYLWKNFEEYRLTENMRLNSFEGSPEEKAKTTEFANWILNIGDGTTTTIDDEDWVSIPEDLILHKGDDPKASIVNNTYPELHNKYTDRTYLEERAILCPRNETVDQINTYIMSQIPREEVTYLSSDTTCKAMSMVEDEDMLYPTEFLNSLTFFGIPDHELRLKIVLPVMLMRNINQSAGLCNGTR
;
A
#
# COMPACT_ATOMS: atom_id res chain seq x y z
N MET A 1 -7.76 5.36 -3.78
CA MET A 1 -7.92 3.95 -3.33
C MET A 1 -9.27 3.62 -2.67
N THR A 2 -9.93 4.52 -1.92
CA THR A 2 -11.19 4.20 -1.24
C THR A 2 -12.41 4.16 -2.17
N HIS A 3 -13.24 3.13 -2.07
CA HIS A 3 -14.52 3.05 -2.79
C HIS A 3 -15.50 4.10 -2.27
N LYS A 4 -16.27 4.75 -3.17
CA LYS A 4 -17.23 5.81 -2.80
C LYS A 4 -18.24 5.37 -1.74
N HIS A 5 -18.64 4.09 -1.77
CA HIS A 5 -19.57 3.51 -0.80
C HIS A 5 -19.07 3.59 0.63
N CYS A 6 -17.76 3.63 0.89
CA CYS A 6 -17.27 3.85 2.25
C CYS A 6 -17.68 5.24 2.76
N SER A 7 -17.52 6.28 1.93
CA SER A 7 -17.92 7.64 2.27
C SER A 7 -19.44 7.80 2.33
N GLU A 8 -20.18 7.13 1.44
CA GLU A 8 -21.65 7.14 1.44
C GLU A 8 -22.23 6.39 2.64
N ALA A 9 -21.62 5.28 3.05
CA ALA A 9 -21.99 4.57 4.27
C ALA A 9 -21.71 5.45 5.49
N LEU A 10 -20.55 6.08 5.56
CA LEU A 10 -20.22 7.01 6.65
C LEU A 10 -21.23 8.17 6.73
N ASP A 11 -21.58 8.79 5.60
CA ASP A 11 -22.59 9.84 5.52
C ASP A 11 -23.94 9.38 6.08
N LYS A 12 -24.43 8.22 5.61
CA LYS A 12 -25.70 7.65 6.07
C LYS A 12 -25.68 7.31 7.56
N SER A 13 -24.61 6.68 8.04
CA SER A 13 -24.46 6.32 9.45
C SER A 13 -24.44 7.55 10.35
N LEU A 14 -23.75 8.62 9.95
CA LEU A 14 -23.69 9.85 10.74
C LEU A 14 -25.04 10.58 10.77
N ARG A 15 -25.77 10.63 9.64
CA ARG A 15 -27.14 11.16 9.62
C ARG A 15 -28.05 10.39 10.55
N ASP A 16 -27.97 9.06 10.51
CA ASP A 16 -28.80 8.17 11.32
C ASP A 16 -28.48 8.29 12.82
N MET A 17 -27.20 8.35 13.20
CA MET A 17 -26.81 8.48 14.60
C MET A 17 -27.09 9.89 15.17
N LEU A 18 -26.86 10.94 14.37
CA LEU A 18 -26.93 12.32 14.85
C LEU A 18 -28.36 12.90 14.81
N ARG A 19 -29.30 12.31 14.08
CA ARG A 19 -30.70 12.81 14.05
C ARG A 19 -31.38 12.79 15.42
N PHE A 20 -30.95 11.90 16.31
CA PHE A 20 -31.50 11.82 17.68
C PHE A 20 -31.07 12.97 18.59
N THR A 21 -29.98 13.67 18.25
CA THR A 21 -29.50 14.85 18.98
C THR A 21 -29.75 16.15 18.23
N ASN A 22 -29.89 16.09 16.90
CA ASN A 22 -30.19 17.22 16.03
C ASN A 22 -31.02 16.76 14.83
N GLU A 23 -32.33 17.05 14.82
CA GLU A 23 -33.24 16.61 13.76
C GLU A 23 -32.80 17.06 12.35
N VAL A 24 -32.13 18.20 12.24
CA VAL A 24 -31.63 18.72 10.95
C VAL A 24 -30.49 17.86 10.39
N ALA A 25 -29.83 17.05 11.24
CA ALA A 25 -28.73 16.19 10.83
C ALA A 25 -29.15 15.15 9.78
N GLU A 26 -30.40 14.68 9.80
CA GLU A 26 -30.90 13.69 8.81
C GLU A 26 -30.76 14.18 7.36
N HIS A 27 -30.90 15.49 7.16
CA HIS A 27 -30.88 16.10 5.83
C HIS A 27 -29.55 16.74 5.45
N ARG A 28 -28.58 16.79 6.38
CA ARG A 28 -27.26 17.38 6.13
C ARG A 28 -26.24 16.30 5.76
N PRO A 29 -25.35 16.56 4.78
CA PRO A 29 -24.19 15.70 4.54
C PRO A 29 -23.43 15.42 5.83
N PHE A 30 -23.07 14.15 6.06
CA PHE A 30 -22.37 13.64 7.23
C PHE A 30 -23.00 14.06 8.57
N GLY A 31 -24.33 14.20 8.63
CA GLY A 31 -25.04 14.64 9.83
C GLY A 31 -24.69 16.08 10.25
N GLY A 32 -24.16 16.89 9.34
CA GLY A 32 -23.70 18.25 9.62
C GLY A 32 -22.25 18.34 10.14
N MET A 33 -21.51 17.23 10.20
CA MET A 33 -20.10 17.26 10.55
C MET A 33 -19.25 17.81 9.41
N THR A 34 -18.25 18.61 9.75
CA THR A 34 -17.22 19.04 8.81
C THR A 34 -16.33 17.87 8.45
N VAL A 35 -16.25 17.54 7.15
CA VAL A 35 -15.42 16.46 6.63
C VAL A 35 -14.37 17.02 5.68
N VAL A 36 -13.12 16.67 5.93
CA VAL A 36 -11.98 17.00 5.06
C VAL A 36 -11.48 15.71 4.43
N LEU A 37 -11.42 15.67 3.11
CA LEU A 37 -10.83 14.56 2.35
C LEU A 37 -9.49 15.02 1.77
N GLY A 38 -8.44 14.26 2.04
CA GLY A 38 -7.11 14.46 1.45
C GLY A 38 -6.76 13.30 0.53
N GLY A 39 -6.18 13.59 -0.63
CA GLY A 39 -5.70 12.58 -1.56
C GLY A 39 -5.26 13.17 -2.89
N ASP A 40 -4.72 12.31 -3.75
CA ASP A 40 -4.28 12.67 -5.10
C ASP A 40 -4.91 11.70 -6.11
N PHE A 41 -5.68 12.22 -7.06
CA PHE A 41 -6.35 11.42 -8.09
C PHE A 41 -5.42 10.92 -9.19
N ARG A 42 -4.18 11.43 -9.25
CA ARG A 42 -3.11 10.94 -10.14
C ARG A 42 -2.48 9.66 -9.61
N GLN A 43 -2.73 9.34 -8.33
CA GLN A 43 -2.27 8.10 -7.70
C GLN A 43 -3.28 6.96 -7.90
N ILE A 44 -3.15 5.90 -7.09
CA ILE A 44 -3.87 4.63 -7.26
C ILE A 44 -5.38 4.82 -7.05
N LEU A 45 -6.15 4.47 -8.08
CA LEU A 45 -7.62 4.43 -8.06
C LEU A 45 -8.15 3.27 -7.19
N PRO A 46 -9.45 3.23 -6.85
CA PRO A 46 -10.01 2.10 -6.12
C PRO A 46 -9.82 0.77 -6.86
N VAL A 47 -9.38 -0.25 -6.14
CA VAL A 47 -9.22 -1.60 -6.70
C VAL A 47 -10.58 -2.27 -6.77
N ILE A 48 -11.02 -2.64 -7.98
CA ILE A 48 -12.26 -3.38 -8.21
C ILE A 48 -11.91 -4.76 -8.74
N PRO A 49 -12.04 -5.84 -7.94
CA PRO A 49 -11.75 -7.20 -8.39
C PRO A 49 -12.57 -7.54 -9.63
N LYS A 50 -11.88 -8.00 -10.69
CA LYS A 50 -12.50 -8.33 -12.00
C LYS A 50 -13.25 -7.14 -12.64
N GLY A 51 -12.97 -5.91 -12.19
CA GLY A 51 -13.58 -4.69 -12.70
C GLY A 51 -12.94 -4.20 -14.01
N LYS A 52 -13.75 -3.57 -14.86
CA LYS A 52 -13.28 -2.81 -16.02
C LYS A 52 -12.97 -1.36 -15.63
N ARG A 53 -12.36 -0.61 -16.53
CA ARG A 53 -12.03 0.82 -16.35
C ARG A 53 -13.25 1.63 -15.89
N GLU A 54 -14.42 1.41 -16.50
CA GLU A 54 -15.67 2.07 -16.13
C GLU A 54 -16.11 1.77 -14.69
N HIS A 55 -15.88 0.54 -14.19
CA HIS A 55 -16.20 0.17 -12.81
C HIS A 55 -15.27 0.90 -11.82
N ILE A 56 -13.97 0.97 -12.14
CA ILE A 56 -12.98 1.69 -11.33
C ILE A 56 -13.33 3.19 -11.24
N ILE A 57 -13.67 3.81 -12.37
CA ILE A 57 -14.09 5.21 -12.39
C ILE A 57 -15.39 5.39 -11.60
N SER A 58 -16.38 4.51 -11.77
CA SER A 58 -17.66 4.55 -11.06
C SER A 58 -17.50 4.40 -9.54
N ALA A 59 -16.47 3.69 -9.09
CA ALA A 59 -16.12 3.52 -7.68
C ALA A 59 -15.48 4.76 -7.04
N SER A 60 -15.00 5.73 -7.83
CA SER A 60 -14.36 6.94 -7.31
C SER A 60 -15.36 7.84 -6.56
N ILE A 61 -14.88 8.55 -5.53
CA ILE A 61 -15.67 9.52 -4.77
C ILE A 61 -16.26 10.62 -5.67
N LYS A 62 -15.59 10.95 -6.78
CA LYS A 62 -16.11 11.90 -7.80
C LYS A 62 -17.42 11.44 -8.45
N ARG A 63 -17.77 10.16 -8.33
CA ARG A 63 -19.02 9.56 -8.82
C ARG A 63 -20.03 9.29 -7.71
N SER A 64 -19.82 9.86 -6.52
CA SER A 64 -20.77 9.83 -5.42
C SER A 64 -21.75 11.01 -5.50
N TYR A 65 -22.96 10.83 -4.95
CA TYR A 65 -23.90 11.94 -4.72
C TYR A 65 -23.33 12.98 -3.75
N LEU A 66 -22.31 12.63 -2.96
CA LEU A 66 -21.65 13.52 -2.01
C LEU A 66 -20.75 14.54 -2.69
N TRP A 67 -20.22 14.23 -3.88
CA TRP A 67 -19.17 15.03 -4.54
C TRP A 67 -19.57 16.50 -4.71
N LYS A 68 -20.84 16.76 -5.06
CA LYS A 68 -21.39 18.12 -5.24
C LYS A 68 -21.37 19.00 -3.98
N ASN A 69 -21.16 18.42 -2.80
CA ASN A 69 -21.13 19.15 -1.53
C ASN A 69 -19.70 19.46 -1.08
N PHE A 70 -18.68 18.95 -1.79
CA PHE A 70 -17.29 19.25 -1.47
C PHE A 70 -16.82 20.50 -2.20
N GLU A 71 -16.01 21.29 -1.50
CA GLU A 71 -15.22 22.37 -2.08
C GLU A 71 -13.80 21.88 -2.33
N GLU A 72 -13.23 22.20 -3.49
CA GLU A 72 -11.91 21.73 -3.90
C GLU A 72 -10.84 22.75 -3.52
N TYR A 73 -9.87 22.32 -2.71
CA TYR A 73 -8.66 23.07 -2.39
C TYR A 73 -7.44 22.32 -2.94
N ARG A 74 -6.53 23.06 -3.58
CA ARG A 74 -5.32 22.49 -4.19
C ARG A 74 -4.08 22.96 -3.45
N LEU A 75 -3.24 22.01 -3.04
CA LEU A 75 -1.91 22.28 -2.53
C LEU A 75 -0.94 22.30 -3.71
N THR A 76 -0.24 23.42 -3.91
CA THR A 76 0.66 23.64 -5.06
C THR A 76 2.13 23.62 -4.70
N GLU A 77 2.47 23.79 -3.42
CA GLU A 77 3.86 23.81 -2.95
C GLU A 77 4.31 22.42 -2.50
N ASN A 78 5.42 21.95 -3.06
CA ASN A 78 6.03 20.68 -2.66
C ASN A 78 6.95 20.88 -1.45
N MET A 79 6.36 20.79 -0.26
CA MET A 79 7.10 20.96 1.00
C MET A 79 8.23 19.94 1.19
N ARG A 80 8.10 18.72 0.64
CA ARG A 80 9.13 17.68 0.74
C ARG A 80 10.41 18.06 -0.02
N LEU A 81 10.26 18.70 -1.18
CA LEU A 81 11.38 19.21 -1.95
C LEU A 81 11.95 20.49 -1.34
N ASN A 82 11.10 21.35 -0.79
CA ASN A 82 11.54 22.59 -0.15
C ASN A 82 12.38 22.33 1.10
N SER A 83 12.13 21.23 1.82
CA SER A 83 12.94 20.80 2.96
C SER A 83 14.25 20.11 2.58
N PHE A 84 14.53 19.90 1.29
CA PHE A 84 15.75 19.21 0.86
C PHE A 84 16.97 20.13 0.98
N GLU A 85 17.88 19.78 1.88
CA GLU A 85 19.15 20.47 2.10
C GLU A 85 20.27 19.85 1.26
N GLY A 86 20.19 20.03 -0.07
CA GLY A 86 21.26 19.65 -1.00
C GLY A 86 22.01 20.84 -1.59
N SER A 87 23.10 20.54 -2.29
CA SER A 87 23.78 21.49 -3.17
C SER A 87 22.83 22.06 -4.23
N PRO A 88 23.14 23.21 -4.85
CA PRO A 88 22.32 23.78 -5.92
C PRO A 88 22.07 22.79 -7.09
N GLU A 89 23.06 21.95 -7.39
CA GLU A 89 22.98 20.93 -8.44
C GLU A 89 22.02 19.79 -8.08
N GLU A 90 22.07 19.29 -6.85
CA GLU A 90 21.15 18.26 -6.37
C GLU A 90 19.72 18.79 -6.29
N LYS A 91 19.53 20.05 -5.87
CA LYS A 91 18.22 20.72 -5.89
C LYS A 91 17.66 20.82 -7.30
N ALA A 92 18.49 21.17 -8.28
CA ALA A 92 18.08 21.22 -9.68
C ALA A 92 17.63 19.84 -10.19
N LYS A 93 18.43 18.79 -9.97
CA LYS A 93 18.07 17.41 -10.35
C LYS A 93 16.79 16.92 -9.68
N THR A 94 16.62 17.21 -8.40
CA THR A 94 15.42 16.80 -7.65
C THR A 94 14.17 17.53 -8.17
N THR A 95 14.32 18.80 -8.57
CA THR A 95 13.24 19.59 -9.17
C THR A 95 12.87 19.05 -10.55
N GLU A 96 13.86 18.71 -11.38
CA GLU A 96 13.65 18.07 -12.67
C GLU A 96 12.90 16.74 -12.54
N PHE A 97 13.35 15.87 -11.64
CA PHE A 97 12.71 14.60 -11.34
C PHE A 97 11.26 14.78 -10.85
N ALA A 98 11.01 15.76 -9.97
CA ALA A 98 9.67 16.03 -9.49
C ALA A 98 8.73 16.51 -10.59
N ASN A 99 9.20 17.36 -11.50
CA ASN A 99 8.42 17.81 -12.66
C ASN A 99 8.12 16.64 -13.60
N TRP A 100 9.08 15.73 -13.80
CA TRP A 100 8.87 14.52 -14.59
C TRP A 100 7.77 13.62 -13.99
N ILE A 101 7.78 13.36 -12.67
CA ILE A 101 6.70 12.61 -11.99
C ILE A 101 5.35 13.30 -12.15
N LEU A 102 5.30 14.64 -12.00
CA LEU A 102 4.06 15.40 -12.16
C LEU A 102 3.49 15.25 -13.58
N ASN A 103 4.35 15.37 -14.59
CA ASN A 103 3.99 15.18 -15.99
C ASN A 103 3.46 13.76 -16.27
N ILE A 104 4.00 12.74 -15.60
CA ILE A 104 3.45 11.38 -15.69
C ILE A 104 2.04 11.33 -15.09
N GLY A 105 1.86 11.89 -13.89
CA GLY A 105 0.57 11.90 -13.21
C GLY A 105 -0.51 12.68 -13.97
N ASP A 106 -0.11 13.74 -14.67
CA ASP A 106 -1.00 14.56 -15.49
C ASP A 106 -1.24 13.97 -16.90
N GLY A 107 -0.50 12.91 -17.26
CA GLY A 107 -0.62 12.23 -18.55
C GLY A 107 -0.01 13.00 -19.72
N THR A 108 0.93 13.91 -19.46
CA THR A 108 1.55 14.77 -20.50
C THR A 108 2.84 14.19 -21.08
N THR A 109 3.32 13.05 -20.55
CA THR A 109 4.62 12.42 -20.92
C THR A 109 4.46 11.28 -21.94
N THR A 110 3.26 11.08 -22.49
CA THR A 110 3.00 9.99 -23.44
C THR A 110 3.74 10.22 -24.75
N THR A 111 4.41 9.20 -25.26
CA THR A 111 5.05 9.25 -26.58
C THR A 111 4.01 9.41 -27.69
N ILE A 112 4.30 10.25 -28.68
CA ILE A 112 3.38 10.66 -29.76
C ILE A 112 2.79 9.45 -30.53
N ASP A 113 3.50 8.33 -30.57
CA ASP A 113 3.13 7.15 -31.35
C ASP A 113 2.30 6.11 -30.58
N ASP A 114 2.28 6.15 -29.24
CA ASP A 114 1.47 5.26 -28.39
C ASP A 114 1.06 5.97 -27.08
N GLU A 115 -0.23 6.31 -26.96
CA GLU A 115 -0.81 7.07 -25.83
C GLU A 115 -0.67 6.40 -24.45
N ASP A 116 -0.16 5.17 -24.37
CA ASP A 116 -0.09 4.39 -23.13
C ASP A 116 1.35 4.18 -22.59
N TRP A 117 2.39 4.62 -23.31
CA TRP A 117 3.79 4.42 -22.89
C TRP A 117 4.43 5.68 -22.32
N VAL A 118 5.26 5.49 -21.29
CA VAL A 118 6.05 6.53 -20.64
C VAL A 118 7.53 6.20 -20.82
N SER A 119 8.31 7.17 -21.29
CA SER A 119 9.77 7.05 -21.35
C SER A 119 10.37 7.30 -19.97
N ILE A 120 11.17 6.33 -19.48
CA ILE A 120 11.90 6.44 -18.21
C ILE A 120 13.30 7.01 -18.49
N PRO A 121 13.75 8.05 -17.76
CA PRO A 121 15.11 8.56 -17.86
C PRO A 121 16.17 7.47 -17.62
N GLU A 122 17.21 7.42 -18.45
CA GLU A 122 18.25 6.37 -18.41
C GLU A 122 18.99 6.29 -17.07
N ASP A 123 19.16 7.41 -16.37
CA ASP A 123 19.78 7.47 -15.05
C ASP A 123 18.92 6.81 -13.95
N LEU A 124 17.63 6.59 -14.21
CA LEU A 124 16.70 5.89 -13.32
C LEU A 124 16.51 4.42 -13.69
N ILE A 125 17.02 3.99 -14.84
CA ILE A 125 16.86 2.63 -15.33
C ILE A 125 17.97 1.73 -14.76
N LEU A 126 17.56 0.67 -14.07
CA LEU A 126 18.45 -0.45 -13.79
C LEU A 126 18.42 -1.43 -14.97
N HIS A 127 19.49 -1.48 -15.74
CA HIS A 127 19.61 -2.44 -16.83
C HIS A 127 19.64 -3.88 -16.30
N LYS A 128 19.01 -4.78 -17.05
CA LYS A 128 18.97 -6.20 -16.74
C LYS A 128 20.38 -6.79 -16.79
N GLY A 129 20.88 -7.24 -15.64
CA GLY A 129 22.08 -8.07 -15.56
C GLY A 129 21.78 -9.56 -15.81
N ASP A 130 22.79 -10.41 -15.65
CA ASP A 130 22.66 -11.87 -15.85
C ASP A 130 21.66 -12.50 -14.87
N ASP A 131 21.69 -12.07 -13.60
CA ASP A 131 20.70 -12.43 -12.58
C ASP A 131 19.90 -11.18 -12.17
N PRO A 132 18.63 -11.05 -12.61
CA PRO A 132 17.79 -9.90 -12.28
C PRO A 132 17.57 -9.70 -10.78
N LYS A 133 17.45 -10.78 -9.99
CA LYS A 133 17.22 -10.66 -8.54
C LYS A 133 18.47 -10.13 -7.85
N ALA A 134 19.63 -10.69 -8.21
CA ALA A 134 20.90 -10.22 -7.69
C ALA A 134 21.18 -8.77 -8.10
N SER A 135 20.89 -8.39 -9.35
CA SER A 135 21.05 -7.01 -9.82
C SER A 135 20.22 -6.02 -9.02
N ILE A 136 18.93 -6.30 -8.78
CA ILE A 136 18.04 -5.45 -7.97
C ILE A 136 18.58 -5.33 -6.54
N VAL A 137 18.88 -6.46 -5.90
CA VAL A 137 19.32 -6.46 -4.50
C VAL A 137 20.68 -5.80 -4.32
N ASN A 138 21.64 -6.03 -5.21
CA ASN A 138 22.96 -5.41 -5.11
C ASN A 138 22.94 -3.91 -5.39
N ASN A 139 22.03 -3.45 -6.27
CA ASN A 139 21.84 -2.03 -6.53
C ASN A 139 21.22 -1.31 -5.32
N THR A 140 20.16 -1.89 -4.72
CA THR A 140 19.47 -1.26 -3.58
C THR A 140 20.23 -1.47 -2.26
N TYR A 141 20.74 -2.68 -2.02
CA TYR A 141 21.47 -3.10 -0.82
C TYR A 141 22.93 -3.50 -1.18
N PRO A 142 23.79 -2.53 -1.54
CA PRO A 142 25.18 -2.82 -1.83
C PRO A 142 25.90 -3.34 -0.57
N GLU A 143 26.65 -4.43 -0.72
CA GLU A 143 27.39 -5.09 0.36
C GLU A 143 26.50 -5.58 1.52
N LEU A 144 25.28 -6.05 1.21
CA LEU A 144 24.33 -6.55 2.22
C LEU A 144 24.97 -7.54 3.21
N HIS A 145 25.84 -8.45 2.74
CA HIS A 145 26.52 -9.42 3.59
C HIS A 145 27.39 -8.79 4.70
N ASN A 146 27.87 -7.56 4.50
CA ASN A 146 28.68 -6.83 5.48
C ASN A 146 27.84 -5.87 6.33
N LYS A 147 26.69 -5.40 5.80
CA LYS A 147 25.88 -4.33 6.40
C LYS A 147 24.52 -4.78 6.93
N TYR A 148 24.19 -6.07 6.87
CA TYR A 148 22.90 -6.59 7.34
C TYR A 148 22.65 -6.37 8.85
N THR A 149 23.66 -6.01 9.64
CA THR A 149 23.50 -5.64 11.06
C THR A 149 23.31 -4.14 11.28
N ASP A 150 23.53 -3.31 10.27
CA ASP A 150 23.40 -1.86 10.35
C ASP A 150 21.94 -1.45 10.14
N ARG A 151 21.35 -0.95 11.23
CA ARG A 151 19.95 -0.54 11.28
C ARG A 151 19.67 0.63 10.33
N THR A 152 20.49 1.67 10.35
CA THR A 152 20.30 2.87 9.51
C THR A 152 20.41 2.52 8.04
N TYR A 153 21.40 1.68 7.70
CA TYR A 153 21.56 1.17 6.35
C TYR A 153 20.30 0.45 5.85
N LEU A 154 19.68 -0.39 6.67
CA LEU A 154 18.46 -1.09 6.28
C LEU A 154 17.26 -0.15 6.17
N GLU A 155 17.05 0.73 7.15
CA GLU A 155 15.89 1.62 7.25
C GLU A 155 15.74 2.57 6.06
N GLU A 156 16.84 3.07 5.50
CA GLU A 156 16.82 4.01 4.38
C GLU A 156 16.48 3.38 3.02
N ARG A 157 16.33 2.05 2.95
CA ARG A 157 16.21 1.29 1.70
C ARG A 157 14.92 0.47 1.66
N ALA A 158 14.31 0.42 0.48
CA ALA A 158 13.14 -0.40 0.19
C ALA A 158 13.12 -0.81 -1.28
N ILE A 159 12.57 -2.00 -1.56
CA ILE A 159 12.27 -2.48 -2.91
C ILE A 159 10.75 -2.54 -3.03
N LEU A 160 10.19 -1.89 -4.05
CA LEU A 160 8.77 -1.93 -4.36
C LEU A 160 8.55 -2.83 -5.58
N CYS A 161 7.58 -3.73 -5.49
CA CYS A 161 7.22 -4.61 -6.61
C CYS A 161 5.73 -4.43 -6.99
N PRO A 162 5.36 -4.62 -8.27
CA PRO A 162 3.96 -4.53 -8.71
C PRO A 162 3.05 -5.63 -8.15
N ARG A 163 3.62 -6.77 -7.75
CA ARG A 163 2.89 -7.97 -7.31
C ARG A 163 3.48 -8.52 -6.02
N ASN A 164 2.61 -9.01 -5.13
CA ASN A 164 3.01 -9.65 -3.87
C ASN A 164 3.89 -10.87 -4.11
N GLU A 165 3.57 -11.71 -5.11
CA GLU A 165 4.41 -12.87 -5.47
C GLU A 165 5.87 -12.47 -5.76
N THR A 166 6.08 -11.32 -6.40
CA THR A 166 7.43 -10.81 -6.67
C THR A 166 8.09 -10.27 -5.39
N VAL A 167 7.32 -9.63 -4.50
CA VAL A 167 7.78 -9.23 -3.17
C VAL A 167 8.27 -10.47 -2.40
N ASP A 168 7.50 -11.55 -2.37
CA ASP A 168 7.83 -12.77 -1.64
C ASP A 168 9.11 -13.44 -2.18
N GLN A 169 9.26 -13.44 -3.52
CA GLN A 169 10.47 -13.95 -4.16
C GLN A 169 11.73 -13.14 -3.82
N ILE A 170 11.63 -11.81 -3.79
CA ILE A 170 12.75 -10.92 -3.43
C ILE A 170 13.06 -11.03 -1.94
N ASN A 171 12.05 -11.01 -1.08
CA ASN A 171 12.21 -11.18 0.37
C ASN A 171 12.87 -12.51 0.72
N THR A 172 12.44 -13.61 0.09
CA THR A 172 13.06 -14.93 0.26
C THR A 172 14.52 -14.93 -0.18
N TYR A 173 14.83 -14.30 -1.32
CA TYR A 173 16.20 -14.19 -1.81
C TYR A 173 17.09 -13.38 -0.86
N ILE A 174 16.63 -12.21 -0.39
CA ILE A 174 17.36 -11.39 0.60
C ILE A 174 17.58 -12.17 1.89
N MET A 175 16.55 -12.87 2.39
CA MET A 175 16.64 -13.69 3.59
C MET A 175 17.68 -14.81 3.45
N SER A 176 17.83 -15.42 2.28
CA SER A 176 18.86 -16.44 2.04
C SER A 176 20.30 -15.91 2.09
N GLN A 177 20.51 -14.60 1.88
CA GLN A 177 21.84 -13.98 1.93
C GLN A 177 22.30 -13.64 3.36
N ILE A 178 21.38 -13.67 4.33
CA ILE A 178 21.67 -13.33 5.72
C ILE A 178 22.19 -14.58 6.46
N PRO A 179 23.44 -14.57 6.96
CA PRO A 179 24.08 -15.71 7.63
C PRO A 179 23.63 -15.81 9.10
N ARG A 180 22.32 -15.87 9.34
CA ARG A 180 21.70 -16.03 10.66
C ARG A 180 20.75 -17.21 10.65
N GLU A 181 20.57 -17.77 11.84
CA GLU A 181 19.61 -18.84 12.09
C GLU A 181 18.19 -18.35 11.78
N GLU A 182 17.46 -19.19 11.05
CA GLU A 182 16.08 -18.98 10.68
C GLU A 182 15.18 -19.60 11.74
N VAL A 183 14.14 -18.86 12.15
CA VAL A 183 13.10 -19.34 13.03
C VAL A 183 11.78 -19.32 12.27
N THR A 184 11.10 -20.46 12.27
CA THR A 184 9.80 -20.62 11.61
C THR A 184 8.68 -20.60 12.64
N TYR A 185 7.71 -19.71 12.43
CA TYR A 185 6.48 -19.63 13.21
C TYR A 185 5.33 -20.18 12.37
N LEU A 186 4.61 -21.16 12.91
CA LEU A 186 3.46 -21.79 12.25
C LEU A 186 2.16 -21.22 12.81
N SER A 187 1.19 -20.93 11.94
CA SER A 187 -0.16 -20.57 12.39
C SER A 187 -0.85 -21.78 13.02
N SER A 188 -1.89 -21.50 13.81
CA SER A 188 -2.75 -22.49 14.45
C SER A 188 -4.19 -22.17 14.12
N ASP A 189 -4.69 -22.75 13.03
CA ASP A 189 -5.99 -22.44 12.45
C ASP A 189 -7.03 -23.51 12.78
N THR A 190 -8.27 -23.09 13.05
CA THR A 190 -9.39 -24.00 13.41
C THR A 190 -10.71 -23.45 12.85
N THR A 191 -11.66 -24.36 12.57
CA THR A 191 -13.00 -23.95 12.13
C THR A 191 -13.87 -23.49 13.31
N CYS A 192 -14.75 -22.52 13.05
CA CYS A 192 -15.70 -22.05 14.05
C CYS A 192 -16.95 -22.94 14.06
N LYS A 193 -17.05 -23.83 15.05
CA LYS A 193 -18.16 -24.79 15.20
C LYS A 193 -19.50 -24.14 15.59
N ALA A 194 -19.55 -22.84 15.85
CA ALA A 194 -20.74 -22.15 16.35
C ALA A 194 -21.85 -21.94 15.31
N MET A 195 -21.54 -22.01 14.01
CA MET A 195 -22.49 -21.74 12.92
C MET A 195 -22.87 -23.00 12.11
N SER A 196 -22.36 -24.16 12.48
CA SER A 196 -22.51 -25.39 11.71
C SER A 196 -23.29 -26.45 12.47
N MET A 197 -24.23 -27.07 11.76
CA MET A 197 -25.02 -28.21 12.26
C MET A 197 -24.46 -29.54 11.75
N VAL A 198 -23.25 -29.53 11.16
CA VAL A 198 -22.65 -30.70 10.52
C VAL A 198 -21.73 -31.40 11.51
N GLU A 199 -22.04 -32.67 11.82
CA GLU A 199 -21.10 -33.56 12.50
C GLU A 199 -19.92 -33.85 11.55
N ASP A 200 -18.68 -33.83 12.06
CA ASP A 200 -17.42 -34.06 11.33
C ASP A 200 -16.89 -32.95 10.38
N GLU A 201 -16.99 -31.67 10.78
CA GLU A 201 -16.31 -30.56 10.05
C GLU A 201 -14.79 -30.76 9.88
N ASP A 202 -14.15 -31.38 10.86
CA ASP A 202 -12.71 -31.62 10.85
C ASP A 202 -12.30 -32.57 9.69
N MET A 203 -13.24 -33.38 9.16
CA MET A 203 -13.03 -34.15 7.92
C MET A 203 -13.21 -33.33 6.64
N LEU A 204 -14.09 -32.33 6.66
CA LEU A 204 -14.33 -31.47 5.49
C LEU A 204 -13.22 -30.43 5.29
N TYR A 205 -12.62 -29.98 6.40
CA TYR A 205 -11.57 -28.97 6.43
C TYR A 205 -10.34 -29.46 7.19
N PRO A 206 -9.57 -30.40 6.59
CA PRO A 206 -8.36 -30.92 7.22
C PRO A 206 -7.32 -29.81 7.42
N THR A 207 -6.41 -29.99 8.38
CA THR A 207 -5.38 -28.98 8.72
C THR A 207 -4.52 -28.60 7.52
N GLU A 208 -4.20 -29.54 6.63
CA GLU A 208 -3.44 -29.28 5.40
C GLU A 208 -4.19 -28.32 4.46
N PHE A 209 -5.52 -28.42 4.42
CA PHE A 209 -6.33 -27.47 3.67
C PHE A 209 -6.30 -26.10 4.32
N LEU A 210 -6.48 -26.02 5.65
CA LEU A 210 -6.41 -24.75 6.39
C LEU A 210 -5.06 -24.05 6.20
N ASN A 211 -3.96 -24.79 6.31
CA ASN A 211 -2.60 -24.29 6.14
C ASN A 211 -2.30 -23.81 4.70
N SER A 212 -3.09 -24.23 3.72
CA SER A 212 -2.97 -23.79 2.32
C SER A 212 -3.71 -22.48 2.02
N LEU A 213 -4.55 -22.00 2.95
CA LEU A 213 -5.34 -20.78 2.75
C LEU A 213 -4.47 -19.54 2.90
N THR A 214 -4.61 -18.62 1.95
CA THR A 214 -3.96 -17.31 1.98
C THR A 214 -5.03 -16.22 2.03
N PHE A 215 -4.83 -15.21 2.87
CA PHE A 215 -5.80 -14.15 3.09
C PHE A 215 -5.14 -12.78 3.08
N PHE A 216 -5.87 -11.77 2.62
CA PHE A 216 -5.37 -10.39 2.63
C PHE A 216 -5.24 -9.87 4.07
N GLY A 217 -4.09 -9.25 4.37
CA GLY A 217 -3.87 -8.55 5.64
C GLY A 217 -3.48 -9.45 6.82
N ILE A 218 -3.14 -10.71 6.56
CA ILE A 218 -2.54 -11.62 7.55
C ILE A 218 -1.36 -12.37 6.92
N PRO A 219 -0.35 -12.77 7.71
CA PRO A 219 0.70 -13.68 7.24
C PRO A 219 0.12 -15.04 6.85
N ASP A 220 0.82 -15.72 5.94
CA ASP A 220 0.54 -17.12 5.60
C ASP A 220 0.84 -18.04 6.78
N HIS A 221 0.48 -19.33 6.65
CA HIS A 221 0.69 -20.35 7.68
C HIS A 221 2.14 -20.39 8.19
N GLU A 222 3.11 -20.23 7.30
CA GLU A 222 4.52 -20.28 7.64
C GLU A 222 5.15 -18.87 7.59
N LEU A 223 5.56 -18.36 8.75
CA LEU A 223 6.32 -17.12 8.86
C LEU A 223 7.77 -17.41 9.26
N ARG A 224 8.69 -17.24 8.30
CA ARG A 224 10.14 -17.41 8.50
C ARG A 224 10.80 -16.08 8.83
N LEU A 225 11.59 -16.04 9.89
CA LEU A 225 12.26 -14.85 10.37
C LEU A 225 13.72 -15.12 10.74
N LYS A 226 14.56 -14.09 10.61
CA LYS A 226 15.95 -14.06 11.07
C LYS A 226 16.18 -12.80 11.89
N ILE A 227 17.10 -12.86 12.85
CA ILE A 227 17.49 -11.68 13.63
C ILE A 227 18.04 -10.61 12.68
N VAL A 228 17.65 -9.35 12.94
CA VAL A 228 17.98 -8.13 12.16
C VAL A 228 17.19 -7.91 10.86
N LEU A 229 16.24 -8.79 10.51
CA LEU A 229 15.35 -8.50 9.38
C LEU A 229 14.42 -7.32 9.69
N PRO A 230 14.31 -6.33 8.79
CA PRO A 230 13.23 -5.36 8.84
C PRO A 230 11.89 -6.09 8.66
N VAL A 231 10.93 -5.81 9.54
CA VAL A 231 9.57 -6.36 9.48
C VAL A 231 8.58 -5.21 9.41
N MET A 232 7.36 -5.49 8.96
CA MET A 232 6.28 -4.51 8.94
C MET A 232 5.09 -5.08 9.71
N LEU A 233 4.50 -4.25 10.58
CA LEU A 233 3.26 -4.61 11.26
C LEU A 233 2.11 -4.63 10.26
N MET A 234 1.36 -5.74 10.23
CA MET A 234 0.19 -5.92 9.37
C MET A 234 -1.14 -5.56 10.06
N ARG A 235 -1.09 -5.23 11.36
CA ARG A 235 -2.28 -4.96 12.19
C ARG A 235 -2.02 -3.83 13.18
N ASN A 236 -3.11 -3.17 13.58
CA ASN A 236 -3.08 -2.18 14.64
C ASN A 236 -3.01 -2.89 15.99
N ILE A 237 -1.93 -2.68 16.75
CA ILE A 237 -1.72 -3.26 18.08
C ILE A 237 -1.97 -2.19 19.14
N ASN A 238 -1.30 -1.04 19.00
CA ASN A 238 -1.44 0.08 19.92
C ASN A 238 -1.24 1.39 19.17
N GLN A 239 -2.36 2.01 18.78
CA GLN A 239 -2.35 3.26 18.02
C GLN A 239 -1.75 4.43 18.81
N SER A 240 -1.97 4.48 20.12
CA SER A 240 -1.41 5.53 20.97
C SER A 240 0.11 5.49 21.07
N ALA A 241 0.70 4.30 20.91
CA ALA A 241 2.15 4.09 20.88
C ALA A 241 2.73 4.08 19.46
N GLY A 242 1.92 4.34 18.42
CA GLY A 242 2.36 4.29 17.02
C GLY A 242 2.57 2.88 16.44
N LEU A 243 2.09 1.84 17.12
CA LEU A 243 2.14 0.45 16.65
C LEU A 243 0.91 0.14 15.79
N CYS A 244 0.92 0.66 14.57
CA CYS A 244 -0.16 0.58 13.59
C CYS A 244 0.23 -0.30 12.41
N ASN A 245 -0.76 -0.69 11.60
CA ASN A 245 -0.51 -1.32 10.32
C ASN A 245 0.37 -0.41 9.44
N GLY A 246 1.47 -0.96 8.91
CA GLY A 246 2.48 -0.24 8.13
C GLY A 246 3.70 0.25 8.93
N THR A 247 3.70 0.15 10.26
CA THR A 247 4.89 0.46 11.06
C THR A 247 6.00 -0.53 10.72
N ARG A 248 7.20 -0.01 10.45
CA ARG A 248 8.42 -0.75 10.13
C ARG A 248 9.45 -0.59 11.25
#